data_AF-A0A484FN86-F1
#
_entry.id   AF-A0A484FN86-F1
#
_cell.length_a   1.000
_cell.length_b   1.000
_cell.length_c   1.000
_cell.angle_alpha   90.00
_cell.angle_beta   90.00
_cell.angle_gamma   90.00
#
_symmetry.space_group_name_H-M   'P 1'
#
loop_
_entity.id
_entity.type
_entity.pdbx_description
1 polymer ?
#
loop_
_entity_poly.entity_id
_entity_poly.type
_entity_poly.pdbx_seq_one_letter_code
_entity_poly.pdbx_strand_id
1 'polypeptide(L)'
;MMRAGAAPYGDEIMESQRELYDYLKTKPTAVIALEIGGGNGLQGLILGASTNLDVPAVDGDWMGRAYPISHQTTPVVFEKKATMIPSCISDGNGRIMAPRTELDAERAFRAALSQMGSHVGCAKGPVSGRDTKSWVVENTVSLSWRIGRAVAMARCSNTVDRVAEAIVDEVGGEESARVLFRGKIVGVERVLRTGHAYGQVIIEGSSASGKGTEKLKIPFKNENILAKKVDAEGNEEILTVVPDLVCVIDAQNGEALGTQEYRYGLLVVVLGITASEKWTSTARGIEIGGPKGFGMDDLEPHEGYCVETEKT
;
A
#
# COMPACT_ATOMS: atom_id res chain seq x y z
N MET A 1 2.55 2.13 11.10
CA MET A 1 2.92 3.56 11.26
C MET A 1 1.93 4.40 10.45
N MET A 2 1.12 5.25 11.09
CA MET A 2 0.37 6.28 10.37
C MET A 2 1.23 7.55 10.36
N ARG A 3 1.46 8.17 9.20
CA ARG A 3 2.29 9.38 9.10
C ARG A 3 1.79 10.39 8.08
N ALA A 4 1.87 11.65 8.48
CA ALA A 4 2.00 12.81 7.60
C ALA A 4 3.31 13.54 7.97
N GLY A 5 4.40 13.28 7.24
CA GLY A 5 5.65 14.05 7.28
C GLY A 5 6.60 13.86 8.48
N ALA A 6 7.92 13.88 8.21
CA ALA A 6 9.10 13.83 9.09
C ALA A 6 9.50 12.46 9.69
N ALA A 7 10.80 12.13 9.68
CA ALA A 7 11.49 10.84 9.98
C ALA A 7 11.32 10.30 11.42
N PRO A 8 11.43 8.97 11.71
CA PRO A 8 11.25 8.44 13.06
C PRO A 8 12.59 8.42 13.77
N TYR A 9 12.72 9.17 14.87
CA TYR A 9 13.86 9.00 15.75
C TYR A 9 13.37 8.96 17.20
N GLY A 10 13.14 7.74 17.68
CA GLY A 10 12.73 7.32 19.03
C GLY A 10 12.65 5.78 19.12
N ASP A 11 12.38 5.24 20.32
CA ASP A 11 12.23 3.79 20.59
C ASP A 11 10.76 3.32 20.53
N GLU A 12 9.83 4.15 20.02
CA GLU A 12 8.37 3.95 20.20
C GLU A 12 7.86 2.65 19.59
N ILE A 13 8.40 2.26 18.43
CA ILE A 13 8.05 0.99 17.79
C ILE A 13 8.47 -0.17 18.69
N MET A 14 9.70 -0.20 19.18
CA MET A 14 10.20 -1.25 20.07
C MET A 14 9.50 -1.24 21.44
N GLU A 15 9.27 -0.06 22.01
CA GLU A 15 8.51 0.11 23.26
C GLU A 15 7.10 -0.49 23.11
N SER A 16 6.40 -0.19 22.01
CA SER A 16 5.07 -0.76 21.77
C SER A 16 5.08 -2.29 21.71
N GLN A 17 6.15 -2.89 21.16
CA GLN A 17 6.31 -4.35 21.15
C GLN A 17 6.56 -4.91 22.56
N ARG A 18 7.50 -4.31 23.30
CA ARG A 18 7.85 -4.73 24.68
C ARG A 18 6.63 -4.68 25.59
N GLU A 19 5.91 -3.56 25.60
CA GLU A 19 4.69 -3.38 26.39
C GLU A 19 3.62 -4.43 26.05
N LEU A 20 3.43 -4.71 24.75
CA LEU A 20 2.46 -5.71 24.33
C LEU A 20 2.86 -7.13 24.77
N TYR A 21 4.11 -7.50 24.59
CA TYR A 21 4.63 -8.81 24.99
C TYR A 21 4.64 -9.00 26.50
N ASP A 22 4.97 -7.96 27.26
CA ASP A 22 4.89 -7.94 28.71
C ASP A 22 3.45 -8.05 29.21
N TYR A 23 2.50 -7.40 28.54
CA TYR A 23 1.07 -7.56 28.83
C TYR A 23 0.59 -9.00 28.55
N LEU A 24 0.97 -9.55 27.41
CA LEU A 24 0.56 -10.90 26.96
C LEU A 24 1.33 -12.04 27.64
N LYS A 25 2.42 -11.72 28.36
CA LYS A 25 3.33 -12.71 28.97
C LYS A 25 3.85 -13.74 27.96
N THR A 26 4.19 -13.27 26.76
CA THR A 26 4.69 -14.09 25.66
C THR A 26 5.86 -13.42 24.96
N LYS A 27 6.58 -14.17 24.10
CA LYS A 27 7.64 -13.63 23.24
C LYS A 27 7.37 -14.02 21.79
N PRO A 28 7.70 -13.13 20.82
CA PRO A 28 7.58 -13.47 19.41
C PRO A 28 8.61 -14.54 19.04
N THR A 29 8.27 -15.37 18.05
CA THR A 29 9.21 -16.30 17.40
C THR A 29 9.64 -15.82 16.03
N ALA A 30 8.90 -14.87 15.45
CA ALA A 30 9.17 -14.17 14.21
C ALA A 30 8.41 -12.84 14.22
N VAL A 31 8.81 -11.91 13.34
CA VAL A 31 8.11 -10.65 13.10
C VAL A 31 7.71 -10.53 11.63
N ILE A 32 6.60 -9.85 11.38
CA ILE A 32 6.06 -9.64 10.04
C ILE A 32 5.62 -8.19 9.91
N ALA A 33 5.84 -7.58 8.73
CA ALA A 33 5.40 -6.22 8.48
C ALA A 33 3.86 -6.16 8.36
N LEU A 34 3.28 -5.01 8.74
CA LEU A 34 1.85 -4.79 8.54
C LEU A 34 1.51 -4.61 7.05
N GLU A 35 2.35 -3.86 6.35
CA GLU A 35 2.24 -3.55 4.94
C GLU A 35 3.63 -3.37 4.33
N ILE A 36 3.74 -3.48 3.01
CA ILE A 36 5.02 -3.31 2.30
C ILE A 36 5.34 -1.85 1.88
N GLY A 37 4.45 -0.90 2.19
CA GLY A 37 4.59 0.50 1.81
C GLY A 37 5.60 1.29 2.66
N GLY A 38 6.49 2.03 2.00
CA GLY A 38 7.36 3.04 2.62
C GLY A 38 8.08 2.57 3.89
N GLY A 39 8.01 3.36 4.96
CA GLY A 39 8.65 3.03 6.24
C GLY A 39 8.06 1.83 6.98
N ASN A 40 6.85 1.38 6.61
CA ASN A 40 6.22 0.20 7.22
C ASN A 40 6.83 -1.12 6.71
N GLY A 41 7.18 -1.18 5.42
CA GLY A 41 7.80 -2.37 4.81
C GLY A 41 9.14 -2.73 5.44
N LEU A 42 9.86 -1.75 5.99
CA LEU A 42 11.14 -1.96 6.69
C LEU A 42 10.98 -2.38 8.15
N GLN A 43 9.78 -2.24 8.76
CA GLN A 43 9.61 -2.47 10.20
C GLN A 43 9.85 -3.92 10.59
N GLY A 44 9.48 -4.88 9.76
CA GLY A 44 9.77 -6.30 10.02
C GLY A 44 11.27 -6.56 10.17
N LEU A 45 12.07 -5.99 9.27
CA LEU A 45 13.54 -6.11 9.31
C LEU A 45 14.15 -5.38 10.51
N ILE A 46 13.68 -4.17 10.80
CA ILE A 46 14.15 -3.37 11.94
C ILE A 46 13.84 -4.12 13.25
N LEU A 47 12.60 -4.54 13.46
CA LEU A 47 12.18 -5.26 14.67
C LEU A 47 12.93 -6.58 14.84
N GLY A 48 13.11 -7.34 13.76
CA GLY A 48 13.76 -8.65 13.78
C GLY A 48 15.28 -8.61 13.92
N ALA A 49 15.91 -7.45 13.74
CA ALA A 49 17.37 -7.31 13.85
C ALA A 49 17.91 -7.85 15.19
N SER A 50 19.14 -8.36 15.18
CA SER A 50 19.82 -8.92 16.36
C SER A 50 20.05 -7.90 17.48
N THR A 51 20.05 -6.60 17.15
CA THR A 51 20.12 -5.51 18.13
C THR A 51 18.77 -5.17 18.77
N ASN A 52 17.68 -5.78 18.29
CA ASN A 52 16.30 -5.52 18.71
C ASN A 52 15.67 -6.78 19.31
N LEU A 53 14.77 -7.46 18.60
CA LEU A 53 14.10 -8.66 19.12
C LEU A 53 14.88 -9.96 18.86
N ASP A 54 15.88 -9.92 17.97
CA ASP A 54 16.69 -11.08 17.58
C ASP A 54 15.84 -12.29 17.16
N VAL A 55 14.90 -12.04 16.24
CA VAL A 55 13.98 -13.05 15.69
C VAL A 55 13.86 -12.88 14.17
N PRO A 56 13.62 -13.96 13.42
CA PRO A 56 13.49 -13.86 11.97
C PRO A 56 12.35 -12.92 11.54
N ALA A 57 12.63 -12.11 10.52
CA ALA A 57 11.60 -11.38 9.79
C ALA A 57 11.00 -12.30 8.71
N VAL A 58 9.68 -12.34 8.64
CA VAL A 58 8.93 -13.08 7.60
C VAL A 58 9.03 -12.30 6.30
N ASP A 59 9.34 -13.00 5.20
CA ASP A 59 9.24 -12.45 3.85
C ASP A 59 7.79 -12.44 3.38
N GLY A 60 7.08 -11.40 3.83
CA GLY A 60 5.67 -11.19 3.56
C GLY A 60 5.11 -10.09 4.44
N ASP A 61 3.88 -9.71 4.16
CA ASP A 61 3.13 -8.76 4.97
C ASP A 61 1.62 -9.06 4.92
N TRP A 62 0.83 -8.31 5.68
CA TRP A 62 -0.61 -8.53 5.81
C TRP A 62 -1.46 -7.82 4.74
N MET A 63 -0.85 -7.18 3.76
CA MET A 63 -1.55 -6.38 2.75
C MET A 63 -1.05 -6.61 1.31
N GLY A 64 0.24 -6.84 1.06
CA GLY A 64 0.84 -6.88 -0.27
C GLY A 64 0.94 -5.53 -0.98
N ARG A 65 0.41 -4.47 -0.34
CA ARG A 65 0.39 -3.07 -0.77
C ARG A 65 0.16 -2.19 0.47
N ALA A 66 0.07 -0.87 0.30
CA ALA A 66 -0.41 0.01 1.37
C ALA A 66 -1.94 0.19 1.31
N TYR A 67 -2.57 0.27 2.48
CA TYR A 67 -3.98 0.65 2.64
C TYR A 67 -4.14 1.78 3.67
N PRO A 68 -5.14 2.68 3.51
CA PRO A 68 -5.29 3.85 4.38
C PRO A 68 -5.82 3.56 5.80
N ILE A 69 -6.31 2.33 6.05
CA ILE A 69 -6.99 1.98 7.29
C ILE A 69 -6.46 0.65 7.83
N SER A 70 -6.17 0.58 9.13
CA SER A 70 -5.48 -0.57 9.75
C SER A 70 -6.26 -1.88 9.77
N HIS A 71 -7.58 -1.86 9.55
CA HIS A 71 -8.38 -3.09 9.46
C HIS A 71 -8.39 -3.68 8.03
N GLN A 72 -7.86 -2.98 7.03
CA GLN A 72 -7.68 -3.50 5.68
C GLN A 72 -6.44 -4.39 5.66
N THR A 73 -6.56 -5.58 6.23
CA THR A 73 -5.48 -6.58 6.31
C THR A 73 -6.04 -7.98 6.05
N THR A 74 -5.21 -8.88 5.53
CA THR A 74 -5.62 -10.25 5.21
C THR A 74 -6.09 -11.07 6.43
N PRO A 75 -5.58 -10.91 7.67
CA PRO A 75 -6.18 -11.56 8.83
C PRO A 75 -7.65 -11.18 9.04
N VAL A 76 -8.01 -9.92 8.77
CA VAL A 76 -9.42 -9.46 8.86
C VAL A 76 -10.24 -10.01 7.70
N VAL A 77 -9.66 -10.28 6.54
CA VAL A 77 -10.35 -10.96 5.44
C VAL A 77 -10.73 -12.38 5.86
N PHE A 78 -9.77 -13.16 6.36
CA PHE A 78 -9.94 -14.59 6.61
C PHE A 78 -10.57 -14.94 7.97
N GLU A 79 -10.59 -14.02 8.94
CA GLU A 79 -11.21 -14.25 10.25
C GLU A 79 -12.17 -13.10 10.63
N LYS A 80 -13.36 -13.46 11.13
CA LYS A 80 -14.38 -12.48 11.56
C LYS A 80 -14.14 -12.00 12.97
N LYS A 81 -13.56 -12.86 13.82
CA LYS A 81 -13.10 -12.46 15.14
C LYS A 81 -11.86 -11.57 15.00
N ALA A 82 -11.72 -10.59 15.89
CA ALA A 82 -10.52 -9.77 15.90
C ALA A 82 -9.32 -10.61 16.36
N THR A 83 -8.29 -10.69 15.52
CA THR A 83 -7.12 -11.56 15.69
C THR A 83 -5.86 -10.81 16.09
N MET A 84 -5.81 -9.50 15.84
CA MET A 84 -4.64 -8.66 16.07
C MET A 84 -4.84 -7.72 17.25
N ILE A 85 -5.63 -8.15 18.22
CA ILE A 85 -5.91 -7.49 19.50
C ILE A 85 -5.46 -8.39 20.68
N PRO A 86 -5.06 -7.84 21.83
CA PRO A 86 -4.89 -6.41 22.12
C PRO A 86 -3.78 -5.79 21.25
N SER A 87 -3.80 -4.47 21.13
CA SER A 87 -2.81 -3.70 20.38
C SER A 87 -2.22 -2.61 21.28
N CYS A 88 -0.95 -2.25 21.05
CA CYS A 88 -0.28 -1.16 21.75
C CYS A 88 -0.04 0.01 20.78
N ILE A 89 -0.14 1.25 21.29
CA ILE A 89 0.44 2.44 20.64
C ILE A 89 1.41 3.13 21.60
N SER A 90 2.45 3.76 21.06
CA SER A 90 3.45 4.49 21.85
C SER A 90 3.87 5.80 21.18
N ASP A 91 3.94 6.87 21.96
CA ASP A 91 4.66 8.13 21.71
C ASP A 91 5.85 8.30 22.68
N GLY A 92 6.39 7.18 23.19
CA GLY A 92 7.34 7.14 24.32
C GLY A 92 6.69 6.93 25.69
N ASN A 93 5.37 6.72 25.73
CA ASN A 93 4.64 6.22 26.89
C ASN A 93 3.63 5.16 26.42
N GLY A 94 4.09 3.93 26.18
CA GLY A 94 3.25 2.84 25.67
C GLY A 94 1.87 2.71 26.34
N ARG A 95 0.83 2.51 25.52
CA ARG A 95 -0.58 2.38 25.94
C ARG A 95 -1.20 1.16 25.28
N ILE A 96 -1.61 0.20 26.11
CA ILE A 96 -2.31 -1.01 25.66
C ILE A 96 -3.81 -0.74 25.50
N MET A 97 -4.37 -1.20 24.38
CA MET A 97 -5.80 -1.25 24.14
C MET A 97 -6.26 -2.67 23.83
N ALA A 98 -7.35 -3.09 24.47
CA ALA A 98 -8.03 -4.36 24.23
C ALA A 98 -9.47 -4.13 23.73
N PRO A 99 -9.66 -3.60 22.51
CA PRO A 99 -10.98 -3.38 21.94
C PRO A 99 -11.66 -4.71 21.56
N ARG A 100 -12.96 -4.70 21.30
CA ARG A 100 -13.71 -5.91 20.89
C ARG A 100 -13.56 -6.25 19.40
N THR A 101 -13.29 -5.24 18.57
CA THR A 101 -13.13 -5.38 17.12
C THR A 101 -11.92 -4.62 16.60
N GLU A 102 -11.38 -5.01 15.44
CA GLU A 102 -10.29 -4.27 14.77
C GLU A 102 -10.73 -2.86 14.33
N LEU A 103 -12.02 -2.67 14.03
CA LEU A 103 -12.57 -1.37 13.67
C LEU A 103 -12.63 -0.43 14.88
N ASP A 104 -12.98 -0.94 16.06
CA ASP A 104 -12.93 -0.15 17.30
C ASP A 104 -11.48 0.23 17.64
N ALA A 105 -10.53 -0.70 17.43
CA ALA A 105 -9.10 -0.44 17.59
C ALA A 105 -8.65 0.71 16.68
N GLU A 106 -9.02 0.65 15.41
CA GLU A 106 -8.69 1.67 14.40
C GLU A 106 -9.23 3.05 14.75
N ARG A 107 -10.51 3.14 15.13
CA ARG A 107 -11.15 4.40 15.51
C ARG A 107 -10.48 5.03 16.71
N ALA A 108 -10.22 4.23 17.75
CA ALA A 108 -9.57 4.70 18.97
C ALA A 108 -8.12 5.13 18.72
N PHE A 109 -7.34 4.35 17.95
CA PHE A 109 -5.97 4.75 17.58
C PHE A 109 -5.94 6.00 16.70
N ARG A 110 -6.87 6.14 15.75
CA ARG A 110 -6.94 7.35 14.92
C ARG A 110 -7.29 8.58 15.74
N ALA A 111 -8.20 8.46 16.70
CA ALA A 111 -8.51 9.53 17.64
C ALA A 111 -7.28 9.91 18.48
N ALA A 112 -6.57 8.93 19.04
CA ALA A 112 -5.37 9.15 19.84
C ALA A 112 -4.23 9.80 19.02
N LEU A 113 -3.99 9.33 17.79
CA LEU A 113 -3.01 9.87 16.86
C LEU A 113 -3.17 11.38 16.60
N SER A 114 -4.41 11.87 16.55
CA SER A 114 -4.70 13.30 16.35
C SER A 114 -4.19 14.17 17.50
N GLN A 115 -4.01 13.60 18.70
CA GLN A 115 -3.51 14.27 19.89
C GLN A 115 -2.01 14.03 20.12
N MET A 116 -1.46 12.93 19.61
CA MET A 116 -0.08 12.46 19.87
C MET A 116 0.94 12.91 18.79
N GLY A 117 0.70 14.02 18.10
CA GLY A 117 1.70 14.60 17.20
C GLY A 117 1.87 13.89 15.84
N SER A 118 0.84 13.21 15.35
CA SER A 118 0.79 12.61 13.99
C SER A 118 1.70 11.40 13.72
N HIS A 119 2.38 10.87 14.73
CA HIS A 119 3.21 9.67 14.61
C HIS A 119 3.24 8.88 15.93
N VAL A 120 3.05 7.57 15.86
CA VAL A 120 3.19 6.64 17.00
C VAL A 120 3.78 5.30 16.53
N GLY A 121 4.50 4.64 17.43
CA GLY A 121 4.77 3.22 17.35
C GLY A 121 3.49 2.41 17.55
N CYS A 122 3.36 1.26 16.88
CA CYS A 122 2.19 0.41 17.05
C CYS A 122 2.58 -1.07 16.99
N ALA A 123 2.12 -1.83 17.98
CA ALA A 123 2.21 -3.28 18.02
C ALA A 123 0.81 -3.89 17.94
N LYS A 124 0.66 -4.88 17.07
CA LYS A 124 -0.58 -5.64 16.88
C LYS A 124 -0.48 -6.99 17.60
N GLY A 125 -1.62 -7.50 18.05
CA GLY A 125 -1.71 -8.80 18.72
C GLY A 125 -1.09 -9.92 17.87
N PRO A 126 -0.43 -10.92 18.49
CA PRO A 126 0.27 -11.96 17.78
C PRO A 126 -0.69 -12.90 17.05
N VAL A 127 -0.33 -13.29 15.83
CA VAL A 127 -1.04 -14.29 15.03
C VAL A 127 -0.28 -15.62 15.09
N SER A 128 -1.01 -16.74 15.13
CA SER A 128 -0.37 -18.06 15.19
C SER A 128 0.38 -18.37 13.89
N GLY A 129 1.50 -19.09 13.96
CA GLY A 129 2.27 -19.43 12.75
C GLY A 129 1.49 -20.28 11.73
N ARG A 130 0.48 -21.05 12.18
CA ARG A 130 -0.45 -21.75 11.29
C ARG A 130 -1.26 -20.76 10.47
N ASP A 131 -1.88 -19.79 11.15
CA ASP A 131 -2.76 -18.82 10.51
C ASP A 131 -1.96 -17.83 9.65
N THR A 132 -0.75 -17.44 10.09
CA THR A 132 0.17 -16.63 9.29
C THR A 132 0.45 -17.28 7.94
N LYS A 133 0.82 -18.56 7.90
CA LYS A 133 1.07 -19.28 6.64
C LYS A 133 -0.17 -19.32 5.72
N SER A 134 -1.37 -19.28 6.28
CA SER A 134 -2.61 -19.30 5.48
C SER A 134 -2.99 -17.92 4.94
N TRP A 135 -2.71 -16.84 5.69
CA TRP A 135 -3.27 -15.51 5.42
C TRP A 135 -2.26 -14.52 4.83
N VAL A 136 -0.96 -14.72 5.01
CA VAL A 136 0.10 -13.80 4.57
C VAL A 136 0.09 -13.59 3.05
N VAL A 137 0.42 -12.39 2.61
CA VAL A 137 0.86 -12.16 1.23
C VAL A 137 2.37 -12.42 1.21
N GLU A 138 2.78 -13.50 0.55
CA GLU A 138 4.16 -13.99 0.57
C GLU A 138 5.09 -13.18 -0.33
N ASN A 139 6.40 -13.22 -0.01
CA ASN A 139 7.50 -12.74 -0.85
C ASN A 139 7.51 -11.23 -1.12
N THR A 140 6.78 -10.45 -0.33
CA THR A 140 6.63 -9.01 -0.59
C THR A 140 7.90 -8.23 -0.31
N VAL A 141 8.70 -8.65 0.69
CA VAL A 141 10.02 -8.05 0.97
C VAL A 141 11.00 -8.38 -0.15
N SER A 142 11.08 -9.64 -0.55
CA SER A 142 11.94 -10.06 -1.66
C SER A 142 11.55 -9.39 -2.98
N LEU A 143 10.24 -9.26 -3.26
CA LEU A 143 9.74 -8.58 -4.45
C LEU A 143 10.11 -7.09 -4.43
N SER A 144 9.88 -6.38 -3.34
CA SER A 144 10.28 -4.97 -3.22
C SER A 144 11.79 -4.78 -3.38
N TRP A 145 12.61 -5.70 -2.87
CA TRP A 145 14.05 -5.67 -3.09
C TRP A 145 14.42 -5.85 -4.57
N ARG A 146 13.78 -6.79 -5.28
CA ARG A 146 14.01 -7.01 -6.71
C ARG A 146 13.63 -5.80 -7.56
N ILE A 147 12.46 -5.19 -7.29
CA ILE A 147 12.02 -3.95 -7.94
C ILE A 147 13.05 -2.83 -7.69
N GLY A 148 13.42 -2.60 -6.42
CA GLY A 148 14.40 -1.56 -6.07
C GLY A 148 15.76 -1.78 -6.73
N ARG A 149 16.21 -3.03 -6.83
CA ARG A 149 17.42 -3.41 -7.56
C ARG A 149 17.29 -3.09 -9.05
N ALA A 150 16.17 -3.42 -9.70
CA ALA A 150 15.96 -3.11 -11.11
C ALA A 150 15.99 -1.60 -11.39
N VAL A 151 15.36 -0.80 -10.53
CA VAL A 151 15.42 0.68 -10.60
C VAL A 151 16.86 1.18 -10.43
N ALA A 152 17.58 0.69 -9.41
CA ALA A 152 18.98 1.07 -9.18
C ALA A 152 19.87 0.70 -10.38
N MET A 153 19.69 -0.50 -10.94
CA MET A 153 20.42 -0.94 -12.12
C MET A 153 20.13 -0.06 -13.33
N ALA A 154 18.86 0.26 -13.61
CA ALA A 154 18.48 1.11 -14.73
C ALA A 154 19.12 2.51 -14.65
N ARG A 155 19.26 3.05 -13.44
CA ARG A 155 19.99 4.32 -13.19
C ARG A 155 21.48 4.18 -13.45
N CYS A 156 22.10 3.08 -12.99
CA CYS A 156 23.52 2.84 -13.19
C CYS A 156 23.89 2.54 -14.65
N SER A 157 23.00 1.89 -15.42
CA SER A 157 23.22 1.54 -16.83
C SER A 157 22.70 2.58 -17.82
N ASN A 158 22.15 3.71 -17.34
CA ASN A 158 21.56 4.76 -18.17
C ASN A 158 20.43 4.24 -19.10
N THR A 159 19.57 3.37 -18.56
CA THR A 159 18.42 2.78 -19.26
C THR A 159 17.10 3.10 -18.54
N VAL A 160 17.03 4.30 -17.97
CA VAL A 160 15.87 4.76 -17.18
C VAL A 160 14.59 4.86 -18.02
N ASP A 161 14.72 5.07 -19.33
CA ASP A 161 13.63 5.05 -20.30
C ASP A 161 12.83 3.74 -20.28
N ARG A 162 13.47 2.62 -19.91
CA ARG A 162 12.87 1.28 -19.79
C ARG A 162 12.64 0.82 -18.36
N VAL A 163 12.73 1.72 -17.37
CA VAL A 163 12.61 1.34 -15.95
C VAL A 163 11.23 0.78 -15.62
N ALA A 164 10.18 1.29 -16.26
CA ALA A 164 8.82 0.83 -16.03
C ALA A 164 8.62 -0.62 -16.51
N GLU A 165 9.16 -0.95 -17.68
CA GLU A 165 9.18 -2.29 -18.25
C GLU A 165 10.01 -3.24 -17.37
N ALA A 166 11.18 -2.81 -16.90
CA ALA A 166 11.98 -3.61 -15.97
C ALA A 166 11.26 -3.88 -14.63
N ILE A 167 10.45 -2.93 -14.14
CA ILE A 167 9.59 -3.13 -12.96
C ILE A 167 8.51 -4.18 -13.29
N VAL A 168 7.85 -4.07 -14.45
CA VAL A 168 6.85 -5.05 -14.92
C VAL A 168 7.44 -6.45 -14.97
N ASP A 169 8.66 -6.62 -15.51
CA ASP A 169 9.34 -7.91 -15.56
C ASP A 169 9.58 -8.50 -14.16
N GLU A 170 10.05 -7.70 -13.20
CA GLU A 170 10.32 -8.17 -11.83
C GLU A 170 9.05 -8.55 -11.05
N VAL A 171 7.91 -7.92 -11.35
CA VAL A 171 6.62 -8.25 -10.70
C VAL A 171 5.88 -9.42 -11.32
N GLY A 172 6.43 -10.06 -12.36
CA GLY A 172 5.84 -11.24 -12.99
C GLY A 172 5.42 -11.05 -14.45
N GLY A 173 5.84 -9.96 -15.09
CA GLY A 173 5.55 -9.65 -16.49
C GLY A 173 4.15 -9.09 -16.71
N GLU A 174 3.73 -9.06 -17.97
CA GLU A 174 2.49 -8.40 -18.42
C GLU A 174 1.20 -9.00 -17.82
N GLU A 175 1.24 -10.26 -17.39
CA GLU A 175 0.11 -10.91 -16.70
C GLU A 175 -0.11 -10.35 -15.29
N SER A 176 0.96 -9.85 -14.64
CA SER A 176 0.93 -9.34 -13.25
C SER A 176 0.95 -7.83 -13.17
N ALA A 177 1.50 -7.13 -14.18
CA ALA A 177 1.50 -5.68 -14.23
C ALA A 177 1.59 -5.12 -15.63
N ARG A 178 1.15 -3.87 -15.82
CA ARG A 178 1.27 -3.16 -17.10
C ARG A 178 1.51 -1.68 -16.92
N VAL A 179 2.12 -1.06 -17.93
CA VAL A 179 2.16 0.40 -18.06
C VAL A 179 0.78 0.88 -18.52
N LEU A 180 0.11 1.66 -17.67
CA LEU A 180 -1.22 2.20 -17.95
C LEU A 180 -1.15 3.54 -18.67
N PHE A 181 -0.17 4.38 -18.32
CA PHE A 181 -0.10 5.74 -18.82
C PHE A 181 1.30 6.35 -18.66
N ARG A 182 1.68 7.23 -19.58
CA ARG A 182 2.90 8.05 -19.51
C ARG A 182 2.52 9.50 -19.75
N GLY A 183 3.00 10.40 -18.90
CA GLY A 183 2.63 11.80 -19.06
C GLY A 183 3.22 12.73 -18.01
N LYS A 184 2.68 13.93 -17.96
CA LYS A 184 3.08 14.99 -17.04
C LYS A 184 1.95 15.30 -16.08
N ILE A 185 2.24 15.44 -14.79
CA ILE A 185 1.26 15.92 -13.83
C ILE A 185 0.88 17.37 -14.17
N VAL A 186 -0.41 17.60 -14.48
CA VAL A 186 -0.97 18.92 -14.82
C VAL A 186 -1.92 19.47 -13.76
N GLY A 187 -2.29 18.65 -12.76
CA GLY A 187 -3.14 19.09 -11.66
C GLY A 187 -3.02 18.15 -10.47
N VAL A 188 -3.03 18.74 -9.27
CA VAL A 188 -3.11 18.00 -8.00
C VAL A 188 -4.06 18.76 -7.09
N GLU A 189 -5.16 18.12 -6.73
CA GLU A 189 -6.09 18.62 -5.72
C GLU A 189 -5.90 17.80 -4.45
N ARG A 190 -5.74 18.44 -3.29
CA ARG A 190 -5.54 17.75 -2.01
C ARG A 190 -6.28 18.47 -0.88
N VAL A 191 -7.04 17.70 -0.11
CA VAL A 191 -7.74 18.13 1.09
C VAL A 191 -7.44 17.14 2.22
N LEU A 192 -7.03 17.64 3.37
CA LEU A 192 -6.88 16.84 4.58
C LEU A 192 -8.22 16.78 5.32
N ARG A 193 -8.75 15.58 5.54
CA ARG A 193 -9.99 15.34 6.30
C ARG A 193 -9.80 14.13 7.20
N THR A 194 -10.10 14.29 8.49
CA THR A 194 -10.10 13.18 9.47
C THR A 194 -8.81 12.35 9.52
N GLY A 195 -7.65 12.96 9.30
CA GLY A 195 -6.35 12.27 9.29
C GLY A 195 -6.03 11.50 8.00
N HIS A 196 -6.81 11.70 6.94
CA HIS A 196 -6.53 11.19 5.59
C HIS A 196 -6.38 12.34 4.60
N ALA A 197 -5.45 12.19 3.65
CA ALA A 197 -5.31 13.06 2.50
C ALA A 197 -6.19 12.54 1.38
N TYR A 198 -7.26 13.28 1.07
CA TYR A 198 -8.12 13.03 -0.06
C TYR A 198 -7.71 13.93 -1.22
N GLY A 199 -7.85 13.45 -2.44
CA GLY A 199 -7.52 14.26 -3.58
C GLY A 199 -7.58 13.53 -4.90
N GLN A 200 -7.11 14.22 -5.93
CA GLN A 200 -6.97 13.68 -7.27
C GLN A 200 -5.71 14.25 -7.92
N VAL A 201 -4.94 13.38 -8.57
CA VAL A 201 -3.90 13.80 -9.51
C VAL A 201 -4.41 13.65 -10.93
N ILE A 202 -4.09 14.63 -11.77
CA ILE A 202 -4.41 14.67 -13.20
C ILE A 202 -3.10 14.66 -13.96
N ILE A 203 -2.93 13.65 -14.80
CA ILE A 203 -1.76 13.44 -15.64
C ILE A 203 -2.19 13.60 -17.09
N GLU A 204 -1.48 14.41 -17.85
CA GLU A 204 -1.74 14.63 -19.28
C GLU A 204 -0.64 13.96 -20.11
N GLY A 205 -1.05 13.23 -21.13
CA GLY A 205 -0.17 12.47 -22.02
C GLY A 205 -0.61 12.60 -23.47
N SER A 206 0.25 12.14 -24.38
CA SER A 206 -0.08 12.06 -25.81
C SER A 206 -1.15 11.01 -26.03
N SER A 207 -2.16 11.32 -26.85
CA SER A 207 -3.17 10.32 -27.24
C SER A 207 -2.54 9.19 -28.06
N ALA A 208 -2.96 7.96 -27.80
CA ALA A 208 -2.59 6.79 -28.62
C ALA A 208 -3.08 6.94 -30.07
N SER A 209 -4.16 7.70 -30.29
CA SER A 209 -4.70 7.99 -31.63
C SER A 209 -3.93 9.07 -32.40
N GLY A 210 -2.97 9.73 -31.75
CA GLY A 210 -2.25 10.89 -32.29
C GLY A 210 -3.08 12.17 -32.39
N LYS A 211 -4.35 12.16 -31.97
CA LYS A 211 -5.24 13.31 -31.97
C LYS A 211 -5.40 13.87 -30.56
N GLY A 212 -4.74 15.00 -30.29
CA GLY A 212 -4.87 15.72 -29.03
C GLY A 212 -4.18 15.04 -27.84
N THR A 213 -4.62 15.41 -26.64
CA THR A 213 -4.08 14.97 -25.36
C THR A 213 -5.12 14.17 -24.59
N GLU A 214 -4.71 13.05 -24.01
CA GLU A 214 -5.53 12.27 -23.09
C GLU A 214 -5.14 12.60 -21.65
N LYS A 215 -6.07 12.36 -20.73
CA LYS A 215 -5.83 12.60 -19.30
C LYS A 215 -6.05 11.32 -18.51
N LEU A 216 -5.17 11.06 -17.56
CA LEU A 216 -5.40 10.07 -16.52
C LEU A 216 -5.72 10.79 -15.21
N LYS A 217 -6.89 10.49 -14.65
CA LYS A 217 -7.33 10.98 -13.34
C LYS A 217 -7.21 9.85 -12.31
N ILE A 218 -6.45 10.10 -11.24
CA ILE A 218 -6.26 9.15 -10.15
C ILE A 218 -6.75 9.79 -8.85
N PRO A 219 -7.96 9.46 -8.36
CA PRO A 219 -8.36 9.82 -7.01
C PRO A 219 -7.57 8.99 -5.98
N PHE A 220 -7.29 9.61 -4.84
CA PHE A 220 -6.55 8.98 -3.75
C PHE A 220 -7.14 9.31 -2.37
N LYS A 221 -6.93 8.38 -1.44
CA LYS A 221 -7.15 8.55 0.01
C LYS A 221 -5.91 8.00 0.73
N ASN A 222 -4.90 8.84 0.95
CA ASN A 222 -3.50 8.48 1.24
C ASN A 222 -2.83 7.63 0.13
N GLU A 223 -3.56 6.66 -0.43
CA GLU A 223 -3.15 5.76 -1.50
C GLU A 223 -4.00 5.97 -2.76
N ASN A 224 -3.43 5.68 -3.92
CA ASN A 224 -4.14 5.71 -5.21
C ASN A 224 -5.24 4.64 -5.24
N ILE A 225 -6.44 5.03 -5.65
CA ILE A 225 -7.63 4.16 -5.61
C ILE A 225 -7.97 3.58 -6.98
N LEU A 226 -7.96 4.40 -8.02
CA LEU A 226 -8.27 3.97 -9.38
C LEU A 226 -7.52 4.82 -10.40
N ALA A 227 -7.38 4.31 -11.62
CA ALA A 227 -6.82 5.02 -12.76
C ALA A 227 -7.92 5.13 -13.83
N LYS A 228 -8.44 6.34 -14.03
CA LYS A 228 -9.48 6.63 -15.03
C LYS A 228 -8.91 7.46 -16.17
N LYS A 229 -8.86 6.89 -17.36
CA LYS A 229 -8.47 7.57 -18.59
C LYS A 229 -9.67 8.37 -19.11
N VAL A 230 -9.38 9.56 -19.62
CA VAL A 230 -10.32 10.43 -20.33
C VAL A 230 -9.69 10.77 -21.67
N ASP A 231 -10.32 10.36 -22.76
CA ASP A 231 -9.81 10.63 -24.11
C ASP A 231 -10.02 12.09 -24.56
N ALA A 232 -9.61 12.42 -25.79
CA ALA A 232 -9.73 13.77 -26.32
C ALA A 232 -11.19 14.20 -26.56
N GLU A 233 -12.07 13.23 -26.80
CA GLU A 233 -13.52 13.40 -26.98
C GLU A 233 -14.28 13.48 -25.65
N GLY A 234 -13.62 13.15 -24.53
CA GLY A 234 -14.18 13.19 -23.18
C GLY A 234 -14.79 11.87 -22.69
N ASN A 235 -14.59 10.76 -23.41
CA ASN A 235 -15.02 9.44 -22.97
C ASN A 235 -14.14 8.95 -21.81
N GLU A 236 -14.75 8.31 -20.82
CA GLU A 236 -14.05 7.82 -19.63
C GLU A 236 -13.91 6.28 -19.66
N GLU A 237 -12.72 5.79 -19.32
CA GLU A 237 -12.39 4.36 -19.21
C GLU A 237 -11.63 4.11 -17.91
N ILE A 238 -12.07 3.14 -17.11
CA ILE A 238 -11.33 2.72 -15.90
C ILE A 238 -10.30 1.68 -16.32
N LEU A 239 -9.02 2.04 -16.22
CA LEU A 239 -7.92 1.15 -16.57
C LEU A 239 -7.56 0.19 -15.42
N THR A 240 -7.76 0.65 -14.18
CA THR A 240 -7.41 -0.06 -12.94
C THR A 240 -8.21 0.48 -11.77
N VAL A 241 -8.57 -0.37 -10.82
CA VAL A 241 -9.16 0.00 -9.53
C VAL A 241 -8.70 -0.96 -8.44
N VAL A 242 -8.66 -0.50 -7.18
CA VAL A 242 -8.46 -1.37 -6.01
C VAL A 242 -9.33 -2.63 -6.05
N PRO A 243 -8.85 -3.80 -5.57
CA PRO A 243 -7.64 -3.99 -4.75
C PRO A 243 -6.31 -3.90 -5.51
N ASP A 244 -6.34 -3.91 -6.85
CA ASP A 244 -5.16 -3.74 -7.69
C ASP A 244 -4.44 -2.41 -7.38
N LEU A 245 -3.12 -2.43 -7.47
CA LEU A 245 -2.27 -1.31 -7.13
C LEU A 245 -2.08 -0.40 -8.34
N VAL A 246 -2.46 0.87 -8.16
CA VAL A 246 -2.06 1.97 -9.05
C VAL A 246 -0.78 2.58 -8.49
N CYS A 247 0.35 2.29 -9.13
CA CYS A 247 1.65 2.82 -8.77
C CYS A 247 2.01 3.96 -9.73
N VAL A 248 2.51 5.07 -9.18
CA VAL A 248 3.01 6.20 -9.98
C VAL A 248 4.50 6.30 -9.69
N ILE A 249 5.33 6.26 -10.73
CA ILE A 249 6.78 6.40 -10.63
C ILE A 249 7.25 7.65 -11.38
N ASP A 250 8.32 8.26 -10.90
CA ASP A 250 9.00 9.34 -11.60
C ASP A 250 9.70 8.78 -12.85
N ALA A 251 9.36 9.34 -14.02
CA ALA A 251 9.90 8.89 -15.31
C ALA A 251 11.40 9.16 -15.46
N GLN A 252 11.99 10.04 -14.63
CA GLN A 252 13.40 10.44 -14.71
C GLN A 252 14.34 9.58 -13.86
N ASN A 253 13.83 8.85 -12.88
CA ASN A 253 14.67 8.03 -11.99
C ASN A 253 14.04 6.69 -11.57
N GLY A 254 12.77 6.44 -11.88
CA GLY A 254 12.05 5.21 -11.54
C GLY A 254 11.65 5.09 -10.06
N GLU A 255 11.84 6.13 -9.24
CA GLU A 255 11.40 6.13 -7.84
C GLU A 255 9.88 6.21 -7.76
N ALA A 256 9.29 5.48 -6.81
CA ALA A 256 7.87 5.53 -6.54
C ALA A 256 7.50 6.89 -5.92
N LEU A 257 6.46 7.52 -6.45
CA LEU A 257 5.93 8.77 -5.95
C LEU A 257 4.72 8.50 -5.04
N GLY A 258 4.87 8.83 -3.75
CA GLY A 258 3.74 8.85 -2.83
C GLY A 258 2.77 9.99 -3.17
N THR A 259 1.51 9.84 -2.76
CA THR A 259 0.47 10.86 -3.02
C THR A 259 0.84 12.25 -2.49
N GLN A 260 1.73 12.32 -1.48
CA GLN A 260 2.25 13.56 -0.91
C GLN A 260 3.26 14.29 -1.82
N GLU A 261 3.96 13.54 -2.67
CA GLU A 261 5.06 14.00 -3.51
C GLU A 261 4.58 14.52 -4.88
N TYR A 262 3.32 14.25 -5.24
CA TYR A 262 2.72 14.77 -6.46
C TYR A 262 2.81 16.29 -6.54
N ARG A 263 3.43 16.76 -7.62
CA ARG A 263 3.66 18.17 -7.93
C ARG A 263 3.43 18.39 -9.41
N TYR A 264 2.89 19.56 -9.74
CA TYR A 264 2.75 19.99 -11.14
C TYR A 264 4.10 19.91 -11.86
N GLY A 265 4.09 19.41 -13.09
CA GLY A 265 5.26 19.38 -13.97
C GLY A 265 6.10 18.11 -13.87
N LEU A 266 5.89 17.24 -12.88
CA LEU A 266 6.60 15.96 -12.82
C LEU A 266 6.22 15.08 -14.01
N LEU A 267 7.23 14.49 -14.65
CA LEU A 267 7.05 13.45 -15.66
C LEU A 267 6.92 12.11 -14.95
N VAL A 268 5.86 11.38 -15.25
CA VAL A 268 5.50 10.17 -14.52
C VAL A 268 5.09 9.05 -15.45
N VAL A 269 5.25 7.83 -14.94
CA VAL A 269 4.72 6.61 -15.52
C VAL A 269 3.78 5.98 -14.51
N VAL A 270 2.61 5.58 -14.98
CA VAL A 270 1.61 4.92 -14.14
C VAL A 270 1.59 3.44 -14.47
N LEU A 271 1.81 2.62 -13.46
CA LEU A 271 1.78 1.18 -13.51
C LEU A 271 0.52 0.66 -12.80
N GLY A 272 -0.08 -0.36 -13.38
CA GLY A 272 -1.11 -1.17 -12.74
C GLY A 272 -0.51 -2.50 -12.35
N ILE A 273 -0.68 -2.95 -11.10
CA ILE A 273 -0.16 -4.22 -10.60
C ILE A 273 -1.32 -5.00 -9.97
N THR A 274 -1.50 -6.26 -10.33
CA THR A 274 -2.59 -7.11 -9.83
C THR A 274 -2.47 -7.33 -8.33
N ALA A 275 -3.60 -7.32 -7.63
CA ALA A 275 -3.66 -7.66 -6.22
C ALA A 275 -3.35 -9.14 -5.99
N SER A 276 -2.81 -9.44 -4.80
CA SER A 276 -2.70 -10.83 -4.34
C SER A 276 -4.07 -11.50 -4.30
N GLU A 277 -4.11 -12.80 -4.64
CA GLU A 277 -5.28 -13.66 -4.49
C GLU A 277 -5.86 -13.64 -3.06
N LYS A 278 -5.07 -13.27 -2.04
CA LYS A 278 -5.57 -13.10 -0.67
C LYS A 278 -6.66 -12.03 -0.56
N TRP A 279 -6.70 -11.07 -1.49
CA TRP A 279 -7.72 -10.03 -1.58
C TRP A 279 -8.86 -10.40 -2.53
N THR A 280 -8.59 -11.15 -3.60
CA THR A 280 -9.58 -11.38 -4.67
C THR A 280 -10.29 -12.74 -4.58
N SER A 281 -9.72 -13.72 -3.89
CA SER A 281 -10.28 -15.09 -3.76
C SER A 281 -11.56 -15.18 -2.93
N THR A 282 -11.93 -14.14 -2.20
CA THR A 282 -13.13 -14.13 -1.37
C THR A 282 -13.92 -12.84 -1.53
N ALA A 283 -15.25 -12.93 -1.47
CA ALA A 283 -16.14 -11.76 -1.49
C ALA A 283 -15.81 -10.76 -0.37
N ARG A 284 -15.35 -11.26 0.79
CA ARG A 284 -14.96 -10.41 1.92
C ARG A 284 -13.65 -9.67 1.67
N GLY A 285 -12.70 -10.28 0.96
CA GLY A 285 -11.49 -9.61 0.52
C GLY A 285 -11.79 -8.44 -0.41
N ILE A 286 -12.68 -8.68 -1.39
CA ILE A 286 -13.17 -7.64 -2.30
C ILE A 286 -13.96 -6.55 -1.55
N GLU A 287 -14.82 -6.91 -0.61
CA GLU A 287 -15.58 -5.92 0.18
C GLU A 287 -14.67 -4.99 0.99
N ILE A 288 -13.58 -5.53 1.58
CA ILE A 288 -12.68 -4.77 2.46
C ILE A 288 -11.60 -4.00 1.68
N GLY A 289 -11.01 -4.64 0.67
CA GLY A 289 -9.88 -4.12 -0.10
C GLY A 289 -10.26 -3.50 -1.44
N GLY A 290 -11.46 -3.76 -1.96
CA GLY A 290 -11.97 -3.23 -3.21
C GLY A 290 -12.70 -1.89 -3.06
N PRO A 291 -13.40 -1.42 -4.11
CA PRO A 291 -13.93 -0.05 -4.20
C PRO A 291 -14.86 0.34 -3.04
N LYS A 292 -15.73 -0.60 -2.63
CA LYS A 292 -16.64 -0.43 -1.48
C LYS A 292 -15.89 -0.12 -0.18
N GLY A 293 -14.74 -0.76 0.05
CA GLY A 293 -13.88 -0.50 1.21
C GLY A 293 -13.31 0.93 1.25
N PHE A 294 -13.32 1.62 0.10
CA PHE A 294 -12.92 3.02 -0.04
C PHE A 294 -14.11 3.98 -0.14
N GLY A 295 -15.35 3.49 -0.02
CA GLY A 295 -16.58 4.28 -0.12
C GLY A 295 -17.02 4.57 -1.56
N MET A 296 -16.64 3.71 -2.52
CA MET A 296 -17.09 3.74 -3.90
C MET A 296 -18.08 2.60 -4.13
N ASP A 297 -19.34 2.81 -3.75
CA ASP A 297 -20.38 1.76 -3.78
C ASP A 297 -20.84 1.40 -5.19
N ASP A 298 -20.65 2.28 -6.18
CA ASP A 298 -21.11 2.11 -7.57
C ASP A 298 -20.04 1.47 -8.48
N LEU A 299 -18.90 1.04 -7.94
CA LEU A 299 -17.79 0.48 -8.71
C LEU A 299 -17.53 -0.97 -8.32
N GLU A 300 -17.48 -1.84 -9.32
CA GLU A 300 -16.99 -3.21 -9.16
C GLU A 300 -15.47 -3.27 -9.42
N PRO A 301 -14.73 -4.19 -8.76
CA PRO A 301 -13.33 -4.41 -9.08
C PRO A 301 -13.15 -4.83 -10.54
N HIS A 302 -12.05 -4.41 -11.15
CA HIS A 302 -11.64 -4.91 -12.46
C HIS A 302 -11.18 -6.38 -12.28
N GLU A 303 -11.74 -7.34 -13.00
CA GLU A 303 -11.10 -8.67 -13.17
C GLU A 303 -9.72 -8.41 -13.76
N GLY A 304 -8.62 -8.91 -13.20
CA GLY A 304 -7.24 -8.47 -13.49
C GLY A 304 -6.86 -8.30 -14.98
N TYR A 305 -5.62 -7.86 -15.28
CA TYR A 305 -5.22 -7.44 -16.65
C TYR A 305 -5.24 -8.49 -17.77
N CYS A 306 -5.90 -9.64 -17.59
CA CYS A 306 -6.18 -10.64 -18.61
C CYS A 306 -7.71 -10.76 -18.71
N VAL A 307 -8.39 -10.51 -19.83
CA VAL A 307 -8.19 -11.12 -21.15
C VAL A 307 -8.66 -10.15 -22.24
N GLU A 308 -7.81 -9.88 -23.25
CA GLU A 308 -8.32 -9.59 -24.58
C GLU A 308 -9.16 -10.81 -25.01
N THR A 309 -10.47 -10.74 -24.88
CA THR A 309 -11.32 -11.58 -25.73
C THR A 309 -11.55 -10.81 -27.02
N GLU A 310 -10.54 -10.82 -27.90
CA GLU A 310 -10.86 -11.04 -29.30
C GLU A 310 -11.62 -12.37 -29.38
N LYS A 311 -12.94 -12.30 -29.55
CA LYS A 311 -13.70 -13.33 -30.23
C LYS A 311 -14.73 -12.65 -31.11
N THR A 312 -14.42 -12.69 -32.41
CA THR A 312 -15.31 -12.93 -33.57
C THR A 312 -16.81 -12.93 -33.30
#